data_AF-A0A258RCE7-F1
#
_entry.id   AF-A0A258RCE7-F1
#
_cell.length_a   1.000
_cell.length_b   1.000
_cell.length_c   1.000
_cell.angle_alpha   90.00
_cell.angle_beta   90.00
_cell.angle_gamma   90.00
#
_symmetry.space_group_name_H-M   'P 1'
#
loop_
_entity.id
_entity.type
_entity.pdbx_description
1 polymer ?
#
loop_
_entity_poly.entity_id
_entity_poly.type
_entity_poly.pdbx_seq_one_letter_code
_entity_poly.pdbx_strand_id
1 'polypeptide(L)'
;MPGQMPPPRYRIVERNRRLVVIDNWATVPRPLVAQSPITRPDRQISAPTPPAKLQKIAFDGRTSFTTHRLFDARGPRTIILDPGSASAINGVKIGGAVAAFALVVLAFISPVLLLPLVVLLQRRVREQIRSAITAWLDRAALNSA
;
A
#
# COMPACT_ATOMS: atom_id res chain seq x y z
N MET A 1 -25.11 23.45 47.43
CA MET A 1 -24.16 22.35 47.19
C MET A 1 -23.41 22.68 45.90
N PRO A 2 -22.14 23.13 45.92
CA PRO A 2 -21.41 23.35 44.68
C PRO A 2 -21.20 22.01 43.96
N GLY A 3 -21.73 21.90 42.74
CA GLY A 3 -21.63 20.70 41.91
C GLY A 3 -20.19 20.39 41.54
N GLN A 4 -19.70 19.22 41.93
CA GLN A 4 -18.37 18.75 41.59
C GLN A 4 -18.29 18.56 40.07
N MET A 5 -17.41 19.29 39.40
CA MET A 5 -17.26 19.21 37.95
C MET A 5 -16.77 17.81 37.56
N PRO A 6 -17.36 17.16 36.53
CA PRO A 6 -16.95 15.83 36.12
C PRO A 6 -15.47 15.81 35.67
N PRO A 7 -14.72 14.75 35.99
CA PRO A 7 -13.28 14.69 35.70
C PRO A 7 -13.02 14.70 34.19
N PRO A 8 -11.97 15.41 33.73
CA PRO A 8 -11.64 15.52 32.32
C PRO A 8 -11.25 14.16 31.74
N ARG A 9 -11.82 13.84 30.59
CA ARG A 9 -11.64 12.56 29.89
C ARG A 9 -10.20 12.32 29.43
N TYR A 10 -9.50 13.37 29.02
CA TYR A 10 -8.14 13.25 28.51
C TYR A 10 -7.17 13.99 29.41
N ARG A 11 -6.03 13.35 29.68
CA ARG A 11 -4.88 13.96 30.35
C ARG A 11 -3.63 13.77 29.52
N ILE A 12 -2.93 14.88 29.25
CA ILE A 12 -1.64 14.86 28.58
C ILE A 12 -0.56 14.82 29.65
N VAL A 13 0.36 13.88 29.54
CA VAL A 13 1.52 13.75 30.42
C VAL A 13 2.79 13.60 29.60
N GLU A 14 3.88 14.19 30.05
CA GLU A 14 5.19 13.97 29.44
C GLU A 14 5.83 12.70 30.02
N ARG A 15 6.26 11.78 29.16
CA ARG A 15 7.03 10.58 29.52
C ARG A 15 8.18 10.42 28.54
N ASN A 16 9.41 10.28 29.04
CA ASN A 16 10.60 10.09 28.22
C ASN A 16 10.79 11.16 27.13
N ARG A 17 10.60 12.45 27.47
CA ARG A 17 10.63 13.59 26.54
C ARG A 17 9.59 13.52 25.41
N ARG A 18 8.48 12.83 25.64
CA ARG A 18 7.37 12.69 24.68
C ARG A 18 6.04 12.92 25.38
N LEU A 19 5.16 13.70 24.74
CA LEU A 19 3.79 13.87 25.20
C LEU A 19 2.96 12.61 24.94
N VAL A 20 2.34 12.08 25.99
CA VAL A 20 1.49 10.90 26.01
C VAL A 20 0.09 11.30 26.46
N VAL A 21 -0.93 10.92 25.70
CA VAL A 21 -2.34 11.20 26.01
C VAL A 21 -2.95 9.96 26.68
N ILE A 22 -3.51 10.15 27.88
CA ILE A 22 -4.22 9.12 28.66
C ILE A 22 -5.72 9.42 28.57
N ASP A 23 -6.52 8.41 28.19
CA ASP A 23 -7.98 8.45 28.30
C ASP A 23 -8.37 7.88 29.66
N ASN A 24 -8.86 8.75 30.55
CA ASN A 24 -9.24 8.42 31.92
C ASN A 24 -10.57 7.66 31.98
N TRP A 25 -11.36 7.61 30.90
CA TRP A 25 -12.68 6.97 30.87
C TRP A 25 -12.63 5.56 30.27
N ALA A 26 -11.47 5.11 29.79
CA ALA A 26 -11.27 3.78 29.24
C ALA A 26 -11.06 2.72 30.34
N THR A 27 -12.10 2.39 31.10
CA THR A 27 -12.10 1.27 32.07
C THR A 27 -12.32 -0.06 31.34
N VAL A 28 -11.42 -0.41 30.43
CA VAL A 28 -11.38 -1.74 29.81
C VAL A 28 -9.93 -2.24 29.90
N PRO A 29 -9.67 -3.48 30.33
CA PRO A 29 -8.33 -4.04 30.30
C PRO A 29 -7.84 -4.05 28.84
N ARG A 30 -6.94 -3.12 28.52
CA ARG A 30 -6.26 -3.10 27.23
C ARG A 30 -5.37 -4.34 27.18
N PRO A 31 -5.51 -5.25 26.19
CA PRO A 31 -4.49 -6.28 25.99
C PRO A 31 -3.16 -5.57 25.79
N LEU A 32 -2.10 -6.01 26.48
CA LEU A 32 -0.75 -5.48 26.30
C LEU A 32 -0.34 -5.63 24.83
N VAL A 33 -0.65 -4.62 24.01
CA VAL A 33 0.00 -4.47 22.71
C VAL A 33 1.41 -4.04 23.05
N ALA A 34 2.31 -5.02 23.06
CA ALA A 34 3.73 -4.83 23.21
C ALA A 34 4.16 -3.63 22.36
N GLN A 35 4.80 -2.68 23.03
CA GLN A 35 5.43 -1.53 22.42
C GLN A 35 6.30 -2.04 21.27
N SER A 36 5.99 -1.67 20.03
CA SER A 36 6.76 -2.13 18.86
C SER A 36 8.21 -1.68 19.02
N PRO A 37 9.18 -2.61 19.17
CA PRO A 37 10.57 -2.25 19.09
C PRO A 37 10.89 -2.00 17.61
N ILE A 38 11.56 -0.90 17.35
CA ILE A 38 12.23 -0.65 16.08
C ILE A 38 13.30 -1.76 15.92
N THR A 39 13.33 -2.42 14.75
CA THR A 39 14.41 -3.29 14.20
C THR A 39 14.28 -4.82 14.37
N ARG A 40 13.85 -5.51 13.30
CA ARG A 40 14.65 -6.51 12.52
C ARG A 40 13.80 -7.13 11.39
N PRO A 41 14.41 -7.50 10.24
CA PRO A 41 13.73 -8.26 9.21
C PRO A 41 13.85 -9.75 9.56
N ASP A 42 12.78 -10.37 10.05
CA ASP A 42 12.59 -11.79 9.77
C ASP A 42 11.12 -12.22 9.84
N ARG A 43 10.74 -12.93 8.77
CA ARG A 43 9.64 -13.90 8.64
C ARG A 43 8.37 -13.66 9.47
N GLN A 44 7.36 -13.04 8.85
CA GLN A 44 6.01 -13.01 9.41
C GLN A 44 5.04 -13.86 8.60
N ILE A 45 4.64 -14.95 9.23
CA ILE A 45 3.60 -15.90 8.86
C ILE A 45 2.28 -15.13 8.65
N SER A 46 1.57 -15.52 7.59
CA SER A 46 0.35 -14.89 7.10
C SER A 46 -0.76 -14.85 8.14
N ALA A 47 -1.27 -13.66 8.43
CA ALA A 47 -2.64 -13.48 8.92
C ALA A 47 -3.45 -12.77 7.82
N PRO A 48 -4.69 -13.19 7.51
CA PRO A 48 -5.49 -12.59 6.47
C PRO A 48 -6.10 -11.26 6.97
N THR A 49 -5.62 -10.14 6.44
CA THR A 49 -6.19 -8.82 6.72
C THR A 49 -7.41 -8.57 5.81
N PRO A 50 -8.55 -8.09 6.34
CA PRO A 50 -9.75 -7.80 5.53
C PRO A 50 -9.53 -6.61 4.58
N PRO A 51 -10.29 -6.52 3.46
CA PRO A 51 -10.08 -5.51 2.44
C PRO A 51 -10.90 -4.25 2.75
N ALA A 52 -10.26 -3.14 3.09
CA ALA A 52 -10.73 -1.79 2.74
C ALA A 52 -9.79 -0.67 3.24
N LYS A 53 -9.14 -0.03 2.27
CA LYS A 53 -9.08 1.43 2.07
C LYS A 53 -8.15 2.30 2.95
N LEU A 54 -7.44 3.15 2.19
CA LEU A 54 -6.58 4.28 2.57
C LEU A 54 -5.31 3.90 3.37
N GLN A 55 -4.33 3.38 2.62
CA GLN A 55 -2.93 3.37 3.02
C GLN A 55 -2.50 4.80 3.34
N LYS A 56 -2.34 5.05 4.64
CA LYS A 56 -1.83 6.29 5.23
C LYS A 56 -0.58 6.73 4.47
N ILE A 57 -0.68 7.87 3.76
CA ILE A 57 0.47 8.62 3.28
C ILE A 57 1.20 9.02 4.57
N ALA A 58 2.44 8.58 4.75
CA ALA A 58 3.22 9.06 5.87
C ALA A 58 3.38 10.59 5.69
N PHE A 59 3.44 11.34 6.79
CA PHE A 59 3.47 12.80 6.75
C PHE A 59 4.72 13.35 6.03
N ASP A 60 5.66 12.46 5.69
CA ASP A 60 6.87 12.68 4.88
C ASP A 60 6.61 12.60 3.34
N GLY A 61 5.36 12.40 2.90
CA GLY A 61 5.00 12.32 1.49
C GLY A 61 5.25 10.94 0.86
N ARG A 62 5.71 9.95 1.64
CA ARG A 62 5.89 8.58 1.15
C ARG A 62 4.55 7.84 1.14
N THR A 63 4.35 7.04 0.09
CA THR A 63 3.15 6.22 -0.08
C THR A 63 3.51 4.75 0.02
N SER A 64 2.68 3.94 0.69
CA SER A 64 2.81 2.48 0.60
C SER A 64 2.00 1.99 -0.60
N PHE A 65 2.50 0.97 -1.26
CA PHE A 65 1.83 0.29 -2.37
C PHE A 65 2.03 -1.20 -2.24
N THR A 66 0.94 -1.97 -2.32
CA THR A 66 0.99 -3.43 -2.26
C THR A 66 0.92 -4.01 -3.66
N THR A 67 1.92 -4.80 -4.05
CA THR A 67 2.02 -5.44 -5.37
C THR A 67 1.13 -6.69 -5.47
N HIS A 68 0.83 -7.13 -6.69
CA HIS A 68 0.00 -8.32 -6.94
C HIS A 68 0.76 -9.36 -7.78
N ARG A 69 0.50 -10.65 -7.53
CA ARG A 69 1.12 -11.79 -8.24
C ARG A 69 0.95 -11.77 -9.75
N LEU A 70 -0.07 -11.08 -10.24
CA LEU A 70 -0.35 -10.99 -11.68
C LEU A 70 0.81 -10.32 -12.43
N PHE A 71 1.40 -9.28 -11.85
CA PHE A 71 2.42 -8.44 -12.47
C PHE A 71 3.76 -8.40 -11.73
N ASP A 72 3.81 -8.84 -10.46
CA ASP A 72 5.05 -8.96 -9.67
C ASP A 72 5.36 -10.43 -9.39
N ALA A 73 6.52 -10.92 -9.86
CA ALA A 73 6.96 -12.29 -9.62
C ALA A 73 7.31 -12.55 -8.16
N ARG A 74 7.68 -11.52 -7.42
CA ARG A 74 7.99 -11.58 -5.98
C ARG A 74 6.78 -11.22 -5.10
N GLY A 75 5.63 -10.93 -5.70
CA GLY A 75 4.43 -10.47 -5.01
C GLY A 75 3.61 -11.59 -4.34
N PRO A 76 2.67 -11.26 -3.43
CA PRO A 76 2.31 -9.91 -3.00
C PRO A 76 3.23 -9.39 -1.87
N ARG A 77 3.73 -8.16 -2.01
CA ARG A 77 4.57 -7.47 -1.00
C ARG A 77 4.25 -5.98 -0.97
N THR A 78 4.46 -5.33 0.17
CA THR A 78 4.27 -3.87 0.31
C THR A 78 5.60 -3.16 0.13
N ILE A 79 5.65 -2.24 -0.82
CA ILE A 79 6.79 -1.36 -1.06
C ILE A 79 6.43 0.05 -0.60
N ILE A 80 7.40 0.74 0.00
CA ILE A 80 7.29 2.17 0.28
C ILE A 80 7.79 2.89 -0.98
N LEU A 81 7.12 3.96 -1.38
CA LEU A 81 7.42 4.73 -2.57
C LEU A 81 7.74 6.16 -2.17
N ASP A 82 8.79 6.70 -2.76
CA ASP A 82 9.07 8.12 -2.75
C ASP A 82 8.03 8.89 -3.60
N PRO A 83 7.91 10.22 -3.42
CA PRO A 83 6.94 11.03 -4.15
C PRO A 83 7.07 10.95 -5.69
N GLY A 84 8.29 10.78 -6.21
CA GLY A 84 8.55 10.64 -7.65
C GLY A 84 8.02 9.31 -8.20
N SER A 85 8.32 8.20 -7.52
CA SER A 85 7.80 6.87 -7.87
C SER A 85 6.28 6.78 -7.71
N ALA A 86 5.70 7.48 -6.74
CA ALA A 86 4.25 7.58 -6.57
C ALA A 86 3.57 8.26 -7.76
N SER A 87 4.16 9.33 -8.30
CA SER A 87 3.68 9.99 -9.52
C SER A 87 3.76 9.08 -10.74
N ALA A 88 4.87 8.32 -10.88
CA ALA A 88 5.02 7.35 -11.97
C ALA A 88 3.91 6.28 -11.94
N ILE A 89 3.53 5.78 -10.76
CA ILE A 89 2.43 4.82 -10.61
C ILE A 89 1.09 5.42 -11.02
N ASN A 90 0.83 6.68 -10.69
CA ASN A 90 -0.37 7.36 -11.16
C ASN A 90 -0.37 7.52 -12.69
N GLY A 91 0.77 7.84 -13.29
CA GLY A 91 0.94 7.86 -14.74
C GLY A 91 0.62 6.50 -15.38
N VAL A 92 1.12 5.40 -14.80
CA VAL A 92 0.82 4.02 -15.26
C VAL A 92 -0.68 3.70 -15.15
N LYS A 93 -1.36 4.12 -14.07
CA LYS A 93 -2.81 3.91 -13.93
C LYS A 93 -3.60 4.63 -15.01
N ILE A 94 -3.27 5.89 -15.29
CA ILE A 94 -3.93 6.70 -16.33
C ILE A 94 -3.66 6.09 -17.71
N GLY A 95 -2.39 5.78 -18.01
CA GLY A 95 -2.01 5.14 -19.27
C GLY A 95 -2.71 3.79 -19.46
N GLY A 96 -2.82 2.99 -18.40
CA GLY A 96 -3.56 1.73 -18.41
C GLY A 96 -5.05 1.91 -18.69
N ALA A 97 -5.69 2.94 -18.11
CA ALA A 97 -7.10 3.25 -18.38
C ALA A 97 -7.32 3.69 -19.84
N VAL A 98 -6.44 4.55 -20.38
CA VAL A 98 -6.49 4.97 -21.78
C VAL A 98 -6.27 3.79 -22.72
N ALA A 99 -5.29 2.93 -22.44
CA ALA A 99 -5.04 1.72 -23.23
C ALA A 99 -6.24 0.76 -23.19
N ALA A 100 -6.86 0.55 -22.04
CA ALA A 100 -8.06 -0.26 -21.91
C ALA A 100 -9.23 0.31 -22.72
N PHE A 101 -9.46 1.63 -22.66
CA PHE A 101 -10.47 2.30 -23.47
C PHE A 101 -10.22 2.15 -24.97
N ALA A 102 -8.97 2.36 -25.40
CA ALA A 102 -8.58 2.16 -26.80
C ALA A 102 -8.83 0.72 -27.27
N LEU A 103 -8.54 -0.29 -26.45
CA LEU A 103 -8.85 -1.69 -26.75
C LEU A 103 -10.35 -1.93 -26.91
N VAL A 104 -11.19 -1.29 -26.08
CA VAL A 104 -12.65 -1.38 -26.22
C VAL A 104 -13.10 -0.77 -27.55
N VAL A 105 -12.63 0.44 -27.89
CA VAL A 105 -12.95 1.09 -29.18
C VAL A 105 -12.52 0.22 -30.36
N LEU A 106 -11.31 -0.35 -30.29
CA LEU A 106 -10.77 -1.22 -31.32
C LEU A 106 -11.62 -2.50 -31.51
N ALA A 107 -12.11 -3.07 -30.40
CA ALA A 107 -13.01 -4.22 -30.41
C ALA A 107 -14.32 -3.94 -31.15
N PHE A 108 -14.89 -2.74 -30.97
CA PHE A 108 -16.10 -2.29 -31.66
C PHE A 108 -15.89 -2.07 -33.16
N ILE A 109 -14.73 -1.54 -33.56
CA ILE A 109 -14.40 -1.30 -34.98
C ILE A 109 -14.23 -2.63 -35.72
N SER A 110 -13.42 -3.54 -35.18
CA SER A 110 -13.27 -4.90 -35.70
C SER A 110 -12.58 -5.78 -34.67
N PRO A 111 -13.17 -6.92 -34.28
CA PRO A 111 -12.58 -7.80 -33.27
C PRO A 111 -11.25 -8.43 -33.71
N VAL A 112 -11.00 -8.54 -35.03
CA VAL A 112 -9.75 -9.08 -35.58
C VAL A 112 -8.54 -8.22 -35.18
N LEU A 113 -8.74 -6.93 -34.94
CA LEU A 113 -7.69 -6.01 -34.49
C LEU A 113 -7.18 -6.32 -33.08
N LEU A 114 -7.88 -7.16 -32.31
CA LEU A 114 -7.44 -7.64 -31.00
C LEU A 114 -6.54 -8.88 -31.07
N LEU A 115 -6.34 -9.50 -32.24
CA LEU A 115 -5.48 -10.69 -32.38
C LEU A 115 -4.07 -10.52 -31.80
N PRO A 116 -3.39 -9.35 -31.90
CA PRO A 116 -2.09 -9.16 -31.25
C PRO A 116 -2.12 -9.40 -29.73
N LEU A 117 -3.26 -9.21 -29.07
CA LEU A 117 -3.42 -9.47 -27.64
C LEU A 117 -3.25 -10.96 -27.28
N VAL A 118 -3.44 -11.87 -28.25
CA VAL A 118 -3.19 -13.31 -28.08
C VAL A 118 -1.71 -13.59 -27.79
N VAL A 119 -0.79 -12.72 -28.21
CA VAL A 119 0.63 -12.84 -27.85
C VAL A 119 0.83 -12.69 -26.34
N LEU A 120 0.02 -11.86 -25.65
CA LEU A 120 0.03 -11.79 -24.18
C LEU A 120 -0.55 -13.06 -23.51
N LEU A 121 -1.19 -13.95 -24.26
CA LEU A 121 -1.60 -15.26 -23.73
C LEU A 121 -0.43 -16.27 -23.71
N GLN A 122 0.70 -15.96 -24.35
CA GLN A 122 1.89 -16.81 -24.30
C GLN A 122 2.61 -16.69 -22.95
N ARG A 123 2.89 -17.83 -22.31
CA ARG A 123 3.55 -17.89 -20.99
C ARG A 123 4.89 -17.15 -20.99
N ARG A 124 5.73 -17.38 -22.00
CA ARG A 124 7.05 -16.75 -22.11
C ARG A 124 6.97 -15.22 -22.14
N VAL A 125 6.06 -14.67 -22.95
CA VAL A 125 5.88 -13.21 -23.07
C VAL A 125 5.40 -12.64 -21.74
N ARG A 126 4.42 -13.27 -21.08
CA ARG A 126 3.97 -12.82 -19.75
C ARG A 126 5.06 -12.89 -18.70
N GLU A 127 5.87 -13.95 -18.70
CA GLU A 127 6.97 -14.11 -17.76
C GLU A 127 8.05 -13.05 -17.97
N GLN A 128 8.40 -12.74 -19.22
CA GLN A 128 9.32 -11.66 -19.56
C GLN A 128 8.78 -10.30 -19.08
N ILE A 129 7.52 -9.98 -19.41
CA ILE A 129 6.87 -8.74 -18.97
C ILE A 129 6.86 -8.68 -17.43
N ARG A 130 6.47 -9.76 -16.76
CA ARG A 130 6.44 -9.84 -15.30
C ARG A 130 7.83 -9.66 -14.69
N SER A 131 8.87 -10.24 -15.27
CA SER A 131 10.25 -10.06 -14.79
C SER A 131 10.73 -8.62 -14.95
N ALA A 132 10.39 -7.97 -16.06
CA ALA A 132 10.72 -6.56 -16.30
C ALA A 132 10.01 -5.65 -15.29
N ILE A 133 8.71 -5.88 -15.05
CA ILE A 133 7.94 -5.16 -14.03
C ILE A 133 8.54 -5.39 -12.63
N THR A 134 8.92 -6.64 -12.31
CA THR A 134 9.53 -6.97 -11.02
C THR A 134 10.84 -6.20 -10.82
N ALA A 135 11.70 -6.15 -11.84
CA ALA A 135 12.96 -5.41 -11.79
C ALA A 135 12.74 -3.89 -11.64
N TRP A 136 11.71 -3.35 -12.31
CA TRP A 136 11.33 -1.95 -12.15
C TRP A 136 10.82 -1.66 -10.73
N LEU A 137 9.96 -2.53 -10.17
CA LEU A 137 9.47 -2.42 -8.79
C LEU A 137 10.61 -2.52 -7.77
N ASP A 138 11.57 -3.41 -7.97
CA ASP A 138 12.75 -3.53 -7.11
C ASP A 138 13.58 -2.25 -7.13
N ARG A 139 13.74 -1.62 -8.30
CA ARG A 139 14.45 -0.33 -8.42
C ARG A 139 13.70 0.80 -7.70
N ALA A 140 12.38 0.86 -7.83
CA ALA A 140 11.55 1.83 -7.11
C ALA A 140 11.64 1.63 -5.59
N ALA A 141 11.72 0.37 -5.12
CA ALA A 141 11.89 0.03 -3.70
C ALA A 141 13.30 0.37 -3.16
N LEU A 142 14.34 0.28 -3.99
CA LEU A 142 15.70 0.67 -3.60
C LEU A 142 15.85 2.20 -3.49
N ASN A 143 15.22 2.95 -4.39
CA ASN A 143 15.30 4.42 -4.41
C ASN A 143 14.50 5.09 -3.28
N SER A 144 13.70 4.33 -2.53
CA SER A 144 12.79 4.83 -1.50
C SER A 144 13.26 4.53 -0.07
N ALA A 145 14.32 3.72 0.08
CA ALA A 145 15.02 3.46 1.35
C ALA A 145 15.95 4.62 1.72
#